data_AF-A0A7Z1MWF9-F1
#
_entry.id   AF-A0A7Z1MWF9-F1
#
_cell.length_a   1.000
_cell.length_b   1.000
_cell.length_c   1.000
_cell.angle_alpha   90.00
_cell.angle_beta   90.00
_cell.angle_gamma   90.00
#
_symmetry.space_group_name_H-M   'P 1'
#
loop_
_entity.id
_entity.type
_entity.pdbx_description
1 polymer ?
#
loop_
_entity_poly.entity_id
_entity_poly.type
_entity_poly.pdbx_seq_one_letter_code
_entity_poly.pdbx_strand_id
1 'polypeptide(L)'
;MQKKSTIAMKTLASLCLISASYTAVFPAFSQTNSMTAQSSTVAAGLTYADIADLPDAAPLVANVRISNIVQLKPEQAPDVPAGYRRVYVEAEVTALIRGEGGINPTVG
;
A
#
# COMPACT_ATOMS: atom_id res chain seq x y z
N MET A 1 -61.73 11.47 35.86
CA MET A 1 -62.97 10.79 35.42
C MET A 1 -62.72 9.30 35.42
N GLN A 2 -63.47 8.55 36.23
CA GLN A 2 -63.36 7.10 36.40
C GLN A 2 -64.65 6.44 35.92
N LYS A 3 -64.53 5.51 34.96
CA LYS A 3 -65.29 4.26 34.74
C LYS A 3 -65.22 3.87 33.25
N LYS A 4 -64.49 2.80 32.92
CA LYS A 4 -64.94 1.40 32.75
C LYS A 4 -65.52 1.12 31.35
N SER A 5 -64.84 0.29 30.57
CA SER A 5 -65.37 -0.97 29.97
C SER A 5 -64.28 -1.57 29.08
N THR A 6 -63.60 -2.67 29.42
CA THR A 6 -64.02 -4.09 29.50
C THR A 6 -64.21 -4.73 28.11
N ILE A 7 -63.69 -5.97 28.02
CA ILE A 7 -63.96 -7.06 27.07
C ILE A 7 -62.87 -7.18 26.00
N ALA A 8 -61.80 -7.95 26.22
CA ALA A 8 -61.70 -9.40 26.44
C ALA A 8 -61.48 -10.17 25.14
N MET A 9 -60.98 -11.37 25.37
CA MET A 9 -60.93 -12.51 24.47
C MET A 9 -59.74 -12.46 23.50
N LYS A 10 -58.94 -13.51 23.33
CA LYS A 10 -58.83 -14.85 23.91
C LYS A 10 -57.84 -15.49 22.95
N THR A 11 -57.01 -16.37 23.49
CA THR A 11 -56.26 -17.39 22.74
C THR A 11 -55.17 -16.86 21.80
N LEU A 12 -53.98 -17.43 21.77
CA LEU A 12 -53.71 -18.85 21.82
C LEU A 12 -52.21 -19.05 22.11
N ALA A 13 -51.90 -20.02 22.97
CA ALA A 13 -50.74 -20.90 22.92
C ALA A 13 -49.35 -20.24 22.78
N SER A 14 -48.56 -20.22 23.86
CA SER A 14 -47.71 -21.37 24.21
C SER A 14 -46.78 -21.77 23.06
N LEU A 15 -45.53 -21.31 23.08
CA LEU A 15 -44.39 -22.12 22.63
C LEU A 15 -43.07 -21.58 23.22
N CYS A 16 -42.35 -22.46 23.92
CA CYS A 16 -40.97 -22.34 24.39
C CYS A 16 -40.65 -21.28 25.46
N LEU A 17 -40.96 -21.49 26.74
CA LEU A 17 -40.07 -22.18 27.69
C LEU A 17 -39.03 -23.10 27.01
N ILE A 18 -37.77 -22.65 26.93
CA ILE A 18 -36.50 -23.38 27.15
C ILE A 18 -35.38 -22.47 26.63
N SER A 19 -34.83 -21.63 27.50
CA SER A 19 -33.43 -21.20 27.37
C SER A 19 -32.83 -21.07 28.77
N ALA A 20 -32.97 -22.17 29.52
CA ALA A 20 -32.25 -22.45 30.75
C ALA A 20 -31.38 -23.67 30.48
N SER A 21 -30.26 -23.44 29.80
CA SER A 21 -29.10 -24.35 29.72
C SER A 21 -28.16 -23.74 28.68
N TYR A 22 -27.06 -23.15 29.13
CA TYR A 22 -25.72 -23.40 28.59
C TYR A 22 -24.74 -22.63 29.45
N THR A 23 -24.36 -23.24 30.58
CA THR A 23 -23.09 -22.99 31.24
C THR A 23 -21.96 -23.42 30.30
N ALA A 24 -21.61 -22.55 29.36
CA ALA A 24 -20.34 -22.64 28.66
C ALA A 24 -19.30 -21.94 29.53
N VAL A 25 -18.57 -22.77 30.26
CA VAL A 25 -17.32 -22.46 30.94
C VAL A 25 -16.35 -21.98 29.85
N PHE A 26 -16.19 -20.67 29.68
CA PHE A 26 -15.14 -20.14 28.83
C PHE A 26 -13.85 -20.18 29.66
N PRO A 27 -12.82 -20.98 29.30
CA PRO A 27 -11.51 -20.74 29.86
C PRO A 27 -11.10 -19.34 29.39
N ALA A 28 -10.80 -18.48 30.35
CA ALA A 28 -10.18 -17.20 30.10
C ALA A 28 -8.91 -17.42 29.28
N PHE A 29 -8.95 -17.07 28.00
CA PHE A 29 -7.71 -16.89 27.25
C PHE A 29 -7.05 -15.62 27.80
N SER A 30 -6.07 -15.79 28.69
CA SER A 30 -5.10 -14.73 28.98
C SER A 30 -4.20 -14.57 27.76
N GLN A 31 -4.71 -13.97 26.69
CA GLN A 31 -3.86 -13.49 25.62
C GLN A 31 -3.16 -12.24 26.17
N THR A 32 -2.00 -12.44 26.79
CA THR A 32 -0.98 -11.38 26.83
C THR A 32 -0.60 -11.16 25.38
N ASN A 33 -1.34 -10.28 24.73
CA ASN A 33 -0.94 -9.71 23.46
C ASN A 33 0.27 -8.84 23.84
N SER A 34 1.48 -9.40 23.72
CA SER A 34 2.70 -8.60 23.82
C SER A 34 2.62 -7.61 22.68
N MET A 35 2.15 -6.41 22.99
CA MET A 35 2.20 -5.28 22.06
C MET A 35 3.68 -5.01 21.86
N THR A 36 4.27 -5.65 20.85
CA THR A 36 5.56 -5.20 20.33
C THR A 36 5.31 -3.79 19.84
N ALA A 37 5.80 -2.80 20.58
CA ALA A 37 5.90 -1.44 20.11
C ALA A 37 6.80 -1.49 18.87
N GLN A 38 6.17 -1.64 17.70
CA GLN A 38 6.84 -1.49 16.44
C GLN A 38 7.22 -0.01 16.39
N SER A 39 8.47 0.26 16.77
CA SER A 39 9.08 1.55 16.58
C SER A 39 9.04 1.77 15.08
N SER A 40 8.03 2.49 14.61
CA SER A 40 8.04 3.05 13.27
C SER A 40 9.21 4.01 13.29
N THR A 41 10.40 3.53 12.95
CA THR A 41 11.42 4.38 12.35
C THR A 41 10.72 4.97 11.15
N VAL A 42 10.19 6.19 11.33
CA VAL A 42 9.85 7.06 10.23
C VAL A 42 11.17 7.16 9.48
N ALA A 43 11.30 6.42 8.39
CA ALA A 43 12.41 6.63 7.49
C ALA A 43 12.39 8.12 7.21
N ALA A 44 13.43 8.84 7.63
CA ALA A 44 13.53 10.25 7.37
C ALA A 44 13.38 10.41 5.86
N GLY A 45 12.24 10.93 5.42
CA GLY A 45 11.96 11.12 4.01
C GLY A 45 13.01 12.08 3.45
N LEU A 46 13.32 11.95 2.17
CA LEU A 46 14.13 12.95 1.49
C LEU A 46 13.51 14.33 1.70
N THR A 47 14.32 15.28 2.17
CA THR A 47 13.90 16.67 2.27
C THR A 47 13.88 17.30 0.88
N TYR A 48 13.28 18.49 0.77
CA TYR A 48 13.34 19.23 -0.49
C TYR A 48 14.78 19.48 -0.95
N ALA A 49 15.69 19.76 -0.01
CA ALA A 49 17.10 20.02 -0.30
C ALA A 49 17.79 18.80 -0.92
N ASP A 50 17.52 17.59 -0.42
CA ASP A 50 18.10 16.33 -0.92
C ASP A 50 17.63 15.95 -2.34
N ILE A 51 16.53 16.54 -2.82
CA ILE A 51 16.04 16.31 -4.18
C ILE A 51 16.48 17.44 -5.10
N ALA A 52 16.53 18.67 -4.59
CA ALA A 52 16.83 19.86 -5.37
C ALA A 52 18.30 19.96 -5.79
N ASP A 53 19.22 19.27 -5.12
CA ASP A 53 20.65 19.25 -5.43
C ASP A 53 21.06 18.10 -6.40
N LEU A 54 20.27 17.02 -6.50
CA LEU A 54 20.51 15.91 -7.43
C LEU A 54 20.78 16.33 -8.88
N PRO A 55 20.08 17.33 -9.46
CA PRO A 55 20.32 17.78 -10.83
C PRO A 55 21.72 18.35 -11.06
N ASP A 56 22.40 18.86 -10.02
CA ASP A 56 23.71 19.48 -10.16
C ASP A 56 24.80 18.46 -10.46
N ALA A 57 24.69 17.26 -9.89
CA ALA A 57 25.61 16.15 -10.13
C ALA A 57 25.21 15.29 -11.36
N ALA A 58 24.00 15.45 -11.89
CA ALA A 58 23.47 14.60 -12.94
C ALA A 58 24.01 15.01 -14.33
N PRO A 59 24.49 14.06 -15.16
CA PRO A 59 24.92 14.35 -16.52
C PRO A 59 23.74 14.66 -17.48
N LEU A 60 22.52 14.22 -17.14
CA LEU A 60 21.29 14.36 -17.93
C LEU A 60 20.11 14.63 -17.00
N VAL A 61 19.27 15.61 -17.35
CA VAL A 61 18.04 15.94 -16.63
C VAL A 61 16.93 16.19 -17.65
N ALA A 62 15.87 15.39 -17.59
CA ALA A 62 14.74 15.50 -18.51
C ALA A 62 13.41 15.17 -17.81
N ASN A 63 12.35 15.85 -18.23
CA ASN A 63 10.98 15.49 -17.92
C ASN A 63 10.42 14.63 -19.06
N VAL A 64 10.10 13.38 -18.75
CA VAL A 64 9.68 12.37 -19.73
C VAL A 64 8.49 11.58 -19.23
N ARG A 65 7.63 11.17 -20.18
CA ARG A 65 6.55 10.21 -19.94
C ARG A 65 7.00 8.84 -20.43
N ILE A 66 7.29 7.94 -19.50
CA ILE A 66 7.72 6.57 -19.83
C ILE A 66 6.54 5.81 -20.44
N SER A 67 6.75 5.25 -21.64
CA SER A 67 5.78 4.38 -22.33
C SER A 67 6.09 2.91 -22.12
N ASN A 68 7.38 2.53 -22.07
CA ASN A 68 7.78 1.14 -21.93
C ASN A 68 9.16 1.02 -21.26
N ILE A 69 9.38 -0.09 -20.55
CA ILE A 69 10.68 -0.45 -19.98
C ILE A 69 10.91 -1.93 -20.28
N VAL A 70 11.94 -2.22 -21.06
CA VAL A 70 12.30 -3.57 -21.47
C VAL A 70 13.63 -3.94 -20.82
N GLN A 71 13.64 -5.05 -20.08
CA GLN A 71 14.89 -5.63 -19.61
C GLN A 71 15.68 -6.16 -20.80
N LEU A 72 16.94 -5.74 -20.92
CA LEU A 72 17.81 -6.27 -21.95
C LEU A 72 18.16 -7.73 -21.67
N LYS A 73 18.25 -8.53 -22.74
CA LYS A 73 18.67 -9.92 -22.63
C LYS A 73 20.15 -9.99 -22.23
N PRO A 74 20.60 -11.06 -21.57
CA PRO A 74 22.00 -11.19 -21.12
C PRO A 74 23.01 -11.00 -22.26
N GLU A 75 22.67 -11.39 -23.49
CA GLU A 75 23.56 -11.25 -24.65
C GLU A 75 23.74 -9.78 -25.08
N GLN A 76 22.79 -8.91 -24.76
CA GLN A 76 22.81 -7.47 -25.09
C GLN A 76 23.29 -6.61 -23.92
N ALA A 77 23.48 -7.22 -22.76
CA ALA A 77 23.94 -6.55 -21.54
C ALA A 77 25.09 -7.35 -20.91
N PRO A 78 26.23 -7.50 -21.62
CA PRO A 78 27.42 -8.05 -21.00
C PRO A 78 27.85 -7.16 -19.81
N ASP A 79 28.50 -7.77 -18.83
CA ASP A 79 29.17 -7.09 -17.72
C ASP A 79 28.28 -6.33 -16.71
N VAL A 80 27.00 -6.67 -16.62
CA VAL A 80 26.13 -6.10 -15.57
C VAL A 80 26.42 -6.78 -14.21
N PRO A 81 26.77 -6.03 -13.15
CA PRO A 81 27.05 -6.61 -11.83
C PRO A 81 25.84 -7.34 -11.24
N ALA A 82 26.10 -8.35 -10.39
CA ALA A 82 25.03 -9.07 -9.71
C ALA A 82 24.14 -8.12 -8.89
N GLY A 83 22.82 -8.28 -9.02
CA GLY A 83 21.83 -7.37 -8.42
C GLY A 83 21.45 -6.16 -9.28
N TYR A 84 22.15 -5.92 -10.39
CA TYR A 84 21.83 -4.85 -11.34
C TYR A 84 21.27 -5.42 -12.64
N ARG A 85 20.57 -4.55 -13.38
CA ARG A 85 19.92 -4.87 -14.65
C ARG A 85 20.09 -3.70 -15.62
N ARG A 86 20.40 -3.99 -16.88
CA ARG A 86 20.35 -3.00 -17.96
C ARG A 86 18.97 -3.03 -18.59
N VAL A 87 18.39 -1.85 -18.77
CA VAL A 87 17.04 -1.68 -19.30
C VAL A 87 17.04 -0.70 -20.48
N TYR A 88 16.19 -0.97 -21.45
CA TYR A 88 15.85 -0.05 -22.51
C TYR A 88 14.54 0.65 -22.13
N VAL A 89 14.55 1.98 -22.10
CA VAL A 89 13.40 2.79 -21.72
C VAL A 89 12.90 3.54 -22.95
N GLU A 90 11.64 3.35 -23.28
CA GLU A 90 10.94 4.17 -24.26
C GLU A 90 10.15 5.23 -23.50
N ALA A 91 10.33 6.48 -23.89
CA ALA A 91 9.64 7.59 -23.26
C ALA A 91 9.42 8.74 -24.24
N GLU A 92 8.32 9.45 -24.05
CA GLU A 92 8.06 10.74 -24.70
C GLU A 92 8.71 11.85 -23.88
N VAL A 93 9.56 12.66 -24.51
CA VAL A 93 10.28 13.72 -23.80
C VAL A 93 9.51 15.03 -23.90
N THR A 94 9.02 15.50 -22.75
CA THR A 94 8.29 16.76 -22.63
C THR A 94 9.22 17.95 -22.50
N ALA A 95 10.33 17.79 -21.77
CA ALA A 95 11.36 18.83 -21.64
C ALA A 95 12.75 18.21 -21.40
N LEU A 96 13.76 18.74 -22.08
CA LEU A 96 15.16 18.47 -21.78
C LEU A 96 15.74 19.67 -21.03
N ILE A 97 16.18 19.46 -19.80
CA ILE A 97 16.66 20.51 -18.90
C ILE A 97 18.20 20.63 -18.97
N ARG A 98 18.92 19.50 -19.06
CA ARG A 98 20.38 19.41 -19.17
C ARG A 98 20.77 18.13 -19.92
N GLY A 99 21.81 18.17 -20.74
CA GLY A 99 22.42 16.99 -21.36
C GLY A 99 23.13 17.38 -22.66
N GLU A 100 24.43 17.10 -22.77
CA GLU A 100 25.20 17.45 -23.97
C GLU A 100 24.81 16.54 -25.13
N GLY A 101 24.35 17.14 -26.24
CA GLY A 101 23.88 16.39 -27.42
C GLY A 101 22.45 15.83 -27.31
N GLY A 102 21.70 16.15 -26.24
CA GLY A 102 20.32 15.69 -26.06
C GLY A 102 20.20 14.40 -25.24
N ILE A 103 19.03 13.76 -25.30
CA ILE A 103 18.87 12.37 -24.85
C ILE A 103 19.57 11.47 -25.87
N ASN A 104 20.73 10.90 -25.53
CA ASN A 104 21.34 9.93 -26.42
C ASN A 104 20.49 8.64 -26.43
N PRO A 105 20.07 8.11 -27.59
CA PRO A 105 19.34 6.84 -27.67
C PRO A 105 20.16 5.63 -27.16
N THR A 106 21.44 5.82 -26.87
CA THR A 106 22.34 4.77 -26.38
C THR A 106 23.35 5.36 -25.39
N VAL A 107 23.16 5.04 -24.10
CA VAL A 107 24.20 5.25 -23.08
C VAL A 107 25.12 4.02 -23.08
N GLY A 108 26.32 4.18 -23.66
CA GLY A 108 27.37 3.15 -23.70
C GLY A 108 27.82 2.72 -22.32
#